data_AF-A0A2H5Y8T8-F1
#
_entry.id   AF-A0A2H5Y8T8-F1
#
_cell.length_a   1.000
_cell.length_b   1.000
_cell.length_c   1.000
_cell.angle_alpha   90.00
_cell.angle_beta   90.00
_cell.angle_gamma   90.00
#
_symmetry.space_group_name_H-M   'P 1'
#
loop_
_entity.id
_entity.type
_entity.pdbx_description
1 polymer ?
#
loop_
_entity_poly.entity_id
_entity_poly.type
_entity_poly.pdbx_seq_one_letter_code
_entity_poly.pdbx_strand_id
1 'polypeptide(L)'
;MEIGLSRELQAALTATPPVGARLHAWGRLRRVRGETLLFPELSLDLRWEPPVATPTPSLLPVPTPLPSSSPTPAPSPTPRPRPTATPFPLRELSTPSPGTRLTVEGAVVDLQGFSAGWAVVLEQDGYRLRLFIPNRQMAEVPGREGIYPGATIRATGVLTRYRGELELLPQRGRDILVRKGVRPDAPLRSIGSLTPGDQGTRVRIRGEVVEAGRFSAGLRLIVRDESGALPVILWENVAAMVPERAKEKGSRVEIIGQVRIYRGELQLIPTVPWEVRSP
;
A
#
# COMPACT_ATOMS: atom_id res chain seq x y z
N MET A 1 10.22 16.73 34.89
CA MET A 1 9.32 17.01 33.76
C MET A 1 8.39 15.81 33.64
N GLU A 2 7.23 15.87 34.27
CA GLU A 2 6.22 14.82 34.11
C GLU A 2 5.60 14.96 32.73
N ILE A 3 5.78 13.95 31.90
CA ILE A 3 5.17 13.90 30.57
C ILE A 3 3.82 13.20 30.77
N GLY A 4 2.77 13.99 31.01
CA GLY A 4 1.41 13.49 31.00
C GLY A 4 1.04 13.07 29.58
N LEU A 5 0.69 11.79 29.38
CA LEU A 5 0.15 11.32 28.11
C LEU A 5 -1.28 11.87 27.97
N SER A 6 -1.63 12.42 26.81
CA SER A 6 -3.01 12.88 26.56
C SER A 6 -3.99 11.69 26.59
N ARG A 7 -5.26 11.94 26.90
CA ARG A 7 -6.31 10.90 26.88
C ARG A 7 -6.41 10.20 25.53
N GLU A 8 -6.16 10.93 24.44
CA GLU A 8 -6.14 10.40 23.07
C GLU A 8 -4.96 9.44 22.83
N LEU A 9 -3.80 9.71 23.44
CA LEU A 9 -2.63 8.83 23.36
C LEU A 9 -2.80 7.57 24.22
N GLN A 10 -3.43 7.69 25.39
CA GLN A 10 -3.80 6.54 26.22
C GLN A 10 -4.79 5.61 25.51
N ALA A 11 -5.72 6.16 24.73
CA ALA A 11 -6.66 5.38 23.93
C ALA A 11 -6.02 4.71 22.70
N ALA A 12 -4.90 5.25 22.19
CA ALA A 12 -4.18 4.72 21.04
C ALA A 12 -3.21 3.58 21.38
N LEU A 13 -2.87 3.37 22.66
CA LEU A 13 -2.02 2.27 23.11
C LEU A 13 -2.83 0.96 23.11
N THR A 14 -2.76 0.20 22.01
CA THR A 14 -3.43 -1.10 21.85
C THR A 14 -2.75 -2.26 22.58
N ALA A 15 -1.64 -2.02 23.30
CA ALA A 15 -0.94 -3.04 24.08
C ALA A 15 -0.35 -2.47 25.39
N THR A 16 -0.51 -3.21 26.49
CA THR A 16 0.13 -2.91 27.78
C THR A 16 1.64 -3.15 27.68
N PRO A 17 2.50 -2.15 28.00
CA PRO A 17 3.95 -2.33 27.91
C PRO A 17 4.46 -3.32 28.99
N PRO A 18 5.49 -4.13 28.68
CA PRO A 18 6.11 -5.00 29.67
C PRO A 18 6.83 -4.19 30.76
N VAL A 19 6.88 -4.75 31.98
CA VAL A 19 7.55 -4.13 33.13
C VAL A 19 9.03 -3.87 32.80
N GLY A 20 9.46 -2.61 32.85
CA GLY A 20 10.83 -2.18 32.54
C GLY A 20 11.07 -1.63 31.13
N ALA A 21 10.03 -1.56 30.28
CA ALA A 21 10.17 -0.97 28.95
C ALA A 21 10.51 0.53 28.98
N ARG A 22 11.45 0.96 28.13
CA ARG A 22 11.78 2.37 27.92
C ARG A 22 10.99 2.92 26.73
N LEU A 23 10.30 4.04 26.93
CA LEU A 23 9.50 4.71 25.91
C LEU A 23 10.31 5.85 25.29
N HIS A 24 10.47 5.83 23.97
CA HIS A 24 11.04 6.93 23.21
C HIS A 24 9.94 7.64 22.41
N ALA A 25 9.82 8.96 22.57
CA ALA A 25 8.84 9.79 21.86
C ALA A 25 9.51 11.05 21.34
N TRP A 26 9.22 11.41 20.08
CA TRP A 26 9.72 12.64 19.44
C TRP A 26 8.53 13.51 19.01
N GLY A 27 8.67 14.83 19.18
CA GLY A 27 7.63 15.81 18.83
C GLY A 27 8.11 17.24 18.98
N ARG A 28 7.27 18.22 18.64
CA ARG A 28 7.56 19.64 18.90
C ARG A 28 7.00 20.04 20.25
N LEU A 29 7.83 20.70 21.06
CA LEU A 29 7.40 21.30 22.32
C LEU A 29 6.64 22.60 22.01
N ARG A 30 5.41 22.73 22.52
CA ARG A 30 4.66 24.00 22.51
C ARG A 30 4.28 24.35 23.94
N ARG A 31 4.33 25.64 24.26
CA ARG A 31 3.87 26.14 25.56
C ARG A 31 2.38 26.50 25.44
N VAL A 32 1.54 25.87 26.23
CA VAL A 32 0.10 26.14 26.30
C VAL A 32 -0.27 26.45 27.74
N ARG A 33 -0.83 27.63 28.00
CA ARG A 33 -1.24 28.08 29.35
C ARG A 33 -0.14 27.95 30.44
N GLY A 34 1.12 28.18 30.08
CA GLY A 34 2.25 28.14 31.01
C GLY A 34 2.94 26.77 31.14
N GLU A 35 2.31 25.71 30.65
CA GLU A 35 2.88 24.35 30.67
C GLU A 35 3.54 24.02 29.33
N THR A 36 4.71 23.36 29.38
CA THR A 36 5.43 22.89 28.19
C THR A 36 4.92 21.50 27.83
N LEU A 37 4.17 21.39 26.74
CA LEU A 37 3.56 20.14 26.27
C LEU A 37 4.18 19.71 24.94
N LEU A 38 4.46 18.41 24.80
CA LEU A 38 4.97 17.81 23.56
C LEU A 38 3.79 17.45 22.64
N PHE A 39 3.75 18.02 21.44
CA PHE A 39 2.75 17.69 20.42
C PHE A 39 3.41 16.87 19.30
N PRO A 40 3.01 15.62 19.06
CA PRO A 40 3.51 14.83 17.93
C PRO A 40 2.79 15.29 16.65
N GLU A 41 3.52 15.78 15.65
CA GLU A 41 2.90 16.20 14.38
C GLU A 41 2.81 15.08 13.34
N LEU A 42 3.69 14.07 13.39
CA LEU A 42 3.77 13.04 12.36
C LEU A 42 4.29 11.75 13.00
N SER A 43 3.37 10.81 13.26
CA SER A 43 3.62 9.43 13.72
C SER A 43 4.30 9.25 15.08
N LEU A 44 3.62 8.53 15.99
CA LEU A 44 4.21 8.01 17.22
C LEU A 44 4.86 6.66 16.91
N ASP A 45 6.19 6.57 16.92
CA ASP A 45 6.91 5.30 16.72
C ASP A 45 7.19 4.68 18.11
N LEU A 46 6.29 3.79 18.55
CA LEU A 46 6.41 3.06 19.82
C LEU A 46 7.41 1.91 19.65
N ARG A 47 8.65 2.09 20.10
CA ARG A 47 9.66 1.03 20.10
C ARG A 47 9.94 0.55 21.52
N TRP A 48 9.76 -0.74 21.76
CA TRP A 48 10.14 -1.41 23.00
C TRP A 48 11.55 -1.96 22.86
N GLU A 49 12.48 -1.49 23.68
CA GLU A 49 13.80 -2.09 23.81
C GLU A 49 13.78 -3.16 24.90
N PRO A 50 14.13 -4.42 24.62
CA PRO A 50 14.36 -5.41 25.67
C PRO A 50 15.57 -4.98 26.51
N PRO A 51 15.61 -5.28 27.82
CA PRO A 51 16.75 -4.95 28.65
C PRO A 51 18.01 -5.60 28.09
N VAL A 52 19.07 -4.81 27.98
CA VAL A 52 20.39 -5.26 27.53
C VAL A 52 20.84 -6.39 28.46
N ALA A 53 21.04 -7.58 27.90
CA ALA A 53 21.57 -8.70 28.66
C ALA A 53 22.98 -8.35 29.16
N THR A 54 23.18 -8.47 30.48
CA THR A 54 24.47 -8.32 31.16
C THR A 54 25.51 -9.25 30.52
N PRO A 55 26.75 -8.80 30.27
CA PRO A 55 27.78 -9.68 29.71
C PRO A 55 28.04 -10.86 30.66
N THR A 56 27.94 -12.07 30.12
CA THR A 56 28.28 -13.30 30.84
C THR A 56 29.78 -13.33 31.15
N PRO A 57 30.22 -13.63 32.39
CA PRO A 57 31.65 -13.74 32.68
C PRO A 57 32.27 -14.91 31.91
N SER A 58 33.42 -14.63 31.28
CA SER A 58 34.24 -15.58 30.53
C SER A 58 34.81 -16.64 31.48
N LEU A 59 34.46 -17.90 31.26
CA LEU A 59 35.11 -19.03 31.92
C LEU A 59 36.44 -19.37 31.22
N LEU A 60 37.42 -19.80 32.04
CA LEU A 60 38.79 -20.18 31.70
C LEU A 60 38.90 -21.30 30.64
N PRO A 61 40.06 -21.44 29.95
CA PRO A 61 40.18 -22.26 28.75
C PRO A 61 40.29 -23.76 29.06
N VAL A 62 39.69 -24.61 28.22
CA VAL A 62 39.76 -26.08 28.29
C VAL A 62 39.94 -26.62 26.84
N PRO A 63 40.70 -27.72 26.62
CA PRO A 63 41.57 -27.89 25.44
C PRO A 63 40.94 -28.46 24.15
N THR A 64 41.64 -28.12 23.04
CA THR A 64 41.99 -28.83 21.78
C THR A 64 40.88 -29.53 20.95
N PRO A 65 40.80 -29.30 19.61
CA PRO A 65 39.66 -29.70 18.78
C PRO A 65 39.66 -31.18 18.35
N LEU A 66 38.46 -31.75 18.21
CA LEU A 66 38.17 -32.96 17.43
C LEU A 66 37.60 -32.55 16.05
N PRO A 67 37.80 -33.32 14.96
CA PRO A 67 37.56 -32.85 13.60
C PRO A 67 36.06 -32.66 13.28
N SER A 68 35.82 -31.65 12.45
CA SER A 68 34.53 -31.14 12.00
C SER A 68 33.73 -32.18 11.18
N SER A 69 32.50 -32.47 11.61
CA SER A 69 31.51 -33.12 10.76
C SER A 69 30.83 -32.08 9.86
N SER A 70 30.83 -32.37 8.56
CA SER A 70 30.22 -31.57 7.49
C SER A 70 28.74 -31.27 7.77
N PRO A 71 28.24 -30.03 7.53
CA PRO A 71 26.84 -29.71 7.77
C PRO A 71 25.94 -30.43 6.76
N THR A 72 24.98 -31.19 7.28
CA THR A 72 23.88 -31.80 6.53
C THR A 72 23.09 -30.73 5.76
N PRO A 73 22.73 -30.95 4.47
CA PRO A 73 21.94 -29.99 3.71
C PRO A 73 20.57 -29.74 4.37
N ALA A 74 20.23 -28.47 4.55
CA ALA A 74 18.96 -28.04 5.13
C ALA A 74 17.77 -28.52 4.27
N PRO A 75 16.64 -28.94 4.87
CA PRO A 75 15.48 -29.40 4.12
C PRO A 75 14.91 -28.27 3.25
N SER A 76 14.60 -28.61 2.00
CA SER A 76 13.94 -27.72 1.04
C SER A 76 12.58 -27.25 1.58
N PRO A 77 12.23 -25.95 1.48
CA PRO A 77 10.97 -25.43 2.03
C PRO A 77 9.77 -26.10 1.35
N THR A 78 8.94 -26.77 2.16
CA THR A 78 7.69 -27.39 1.72
C THR A 78 6.80 -26.34 1.03
N PRO A 79 6.25 -26.62 -0.18
CA PRO A 79 5.34 -25.70 -0.84
C PRO A 79 4.11 -25.45 0.05
N ARG A 80 3.91 -24.19 0.44
CA ARG A 80 2.82 -23.76 1.32
C ARG A 80 1.48 -23.90 0.58
N PRO A 81 0.41 -24.45 1.19
CA PRO A 81 -0.86 -24.69 0.51
C PRO A 81 -1.43 -23.39 -0.06
N ARG A 82 -1.82 -23.44 -1.34
CA ARG A 82 -2.65 -22.43 -2.02
C ARG A 82 -4.02 -22.41 -1.33
N PRO A 83 -4.67 -21.26 -1.09
CA PRO A 83 -5.98 -21.22 -0.43
C PRO A 83 -7.02 -21.97 -1.30
N THR A 84 -7.37 -23.19 -0.88
CA THR A 84 -8.35 -24.06 -1.56
C THR A 84 -9.77 -23.92 -0.99
N ALA A 85 -9.97 -23.08 0.05
CA ALA A 85 -11.28 -22.91 0.70
C ALA A 85 -12.36 -22.39 -0.26
N THR A 86 -13.46 -23.12 -0.41
CA THR A 86 -14.63 -22.72 -1.22
C THR A 86 -15.00 -21.25 -0.96
N PRO A 87 -15.17 -20.42 -2.00
CA PRO A 87 -15.55 -19.01 -1.81
C PRO A 87 -16.88 -18.88 -1.06
N PHE A 88 -16.88 -18.05 -0.02
CA PHE A 88 -18.03 -17.59 0.72
C PHE A 88 -18.87 -16.65 -0.19
N PRO A 89 -20.17 -16.89 -0.35
CA PRO A 89 -21.01 -16.10 -1.25
C PRO A 89 -21.27 -14.70 -0.66
N LEU A 90 -21.10 -13.65 -1.47
CA LEU A 90 -21.25 -12.28 -0.98
C LEU A 90 -22.67 -11.96 -0.45
N ARG A 91 -23.71 -12.64 -0.95
CA ARG A 91 -25.09 -12.49 -0.48
C ARG A 91 -25.30 -12.84 0.99
N GLU A 92 -24.41 -13.65 1.57
CA GLU A 92 -24.52 -14.15 2.95
C GLU A 92 -23.64 -13.35 3.93
N LEU A 93 -23.05 -12.22 3.51
CA LEU A 93 -22.14 -11.40 4.34
C LEU A 93 -22.77 -10.79 5.59
N SER A 94 -24.10 -10.81 5.72
CA SER A 94 -24.81 -10.44 6.95
C SER A 94 -24.64 -11.47 8.08
N THR A 95 -24.22 -12.70 7.77
CA THR A 95 -24.09 -13.79 8.74
C THR A 95 -22.73 -13.85 9.47
N PRO A 96 -21.55 -13.66 8.83
CA PRO A 96 -20.28 -13.71 9.53
C PRO A 96 -20.07 -12.46 10.40
N SER A 97 -19.61 -12.67 11.63
CA SER A 97 -19.17 -11.58 12.50
C SER A 97 -17.86 -10.96 11.99
N PRO A 98 -17.64 -9.65 12.19
CA PRO A 98 -16.32 -9.05 12.02
C PRO A 98 -15.25 -9.82 12.83
N GLY A 99 -14.04 -9.92 12.29
CA GLY A 99 -12.96 -10.79 12.77
C GLY A 99 -12.93 -12.16 12.08
N THR A 100 -14.00 -12.56 11.41
CA THR A 100 -14.05 -13.84 10.69
C THR A 100 -13.12 -13.81 9.47
N ARG A 101 -12.33 -14.87 9.29
CA ARG A 101 -11.54 -15.07 8.07
C ARG A 101 -12.39 -15.74 7.00
N LEU A 102 -12.55 -15.08 5.86
CA LEU A 102 -13.33 -15.57 4.72
C LEU A 102 -12.49 -15.58 3.45
N THR A 103 -12.86 -16.45 2.52
CA THR A 103 -12.42 -16.39 1.13
C THR A 103 -13.61 -15.98 0.30
N VAL A 104 -13.49 -14.95 -0.53
CA VAL A 104 -14.56 -14.50 -1.44
C VAL A 104 -14.04 -14.50 -2.86
N GLU A 105 -14.95 -14.56 -3.83
CA GLU A 105 -14.64 -14.43 -5.24
C GLU A 105 -15.67 -13.53 -5.91
N GLY A 106 -15.22 -12.59 -6.73
CA GLY A 106 -16.11 -11.63 -7.39
C GLY A 106 -15.44 -10.88 -8.53
N ALA A 107 -16.26 -10.22 -9.34
CA ALA A 107 -15.81 -9.31 -10.38
C ALA A 107 -15.43 -7.96 -9.77
N VAL A 108 -14.31 -7.38 -10.21
CA VAL A 108 -13.93 -6.02 -9.85
C VAL A 108 -14.85 -5.06 -10.59
N VAL A 109 -15.56 -4.22 -9.86
CA VAL A 109 -16.42 -3.16 -10.44
C VAL A 109 -15.85 -1.77 -10.21
N ASP A 110 -14.97 -1.61 -9.22
CA ASP A 110 -14.28 -0.36 -8.95
C ASP A 110 -12.87 -0.62 -8.37
N LEU A 111 -11.95 0.29 -8.64
CA LEU A 111 -10.57 0.31 -8.15
C LEU A 111 -10.17 1.76 -7.85
N GLN A 112 -9.88 2.03 -6.58
CA GLN A 112 -9.48 3.35 -6.10
C GLN A 112 -8.17 3.29 -5.31
N GLY A 113 -7.25 4.22 -5.58
CA GLY A 113 -6.00 4.38 -4.84
C GLY A 113 -6.11 5.39 -3.69
N PHE A 114 -5.38 5.12 -2.61
CA PHE A 114 -5.21 5.95 -1.43
C PHE A 114 -3.75 5.89 -0.98
N SER A 115 -3.29 6.84 -0.16
CA SER A 115 -1.91 6.82 0.36
C SER A 115 -1.53 5.52 1.08
N ALA A 116 -2.49 4.86 1.75
CA ALA A 116 -2.27 3.63 2.50
C ALA A 116 -2.44 2.33 1.67
N GLY A 117 -2.98 2.40 0.45
CA GLY A 117 -3.30 1.22 -0.34
C GLY A 117 -4.36 1.43 -1.40
N TRP A 118 -5.00 0.34 -1.81
CA TRP A 118 -6.07 0.35 -2.81
C TRP A 118 -7.33 -0.26 -2.24
N ALA A 119 -8.46 0.33 -2.60
CA ALA A 119 -9.74 -0.32 -2.46
C ALA A 119 -10.17 -0.91 -3.79
N VAL A 120 -10.62 -2.15 -3.73
CA VAL A 120 -11.24 -2.86 -4.84
C VAL A 120 -12.66 -3.19 -4.40
N VAL A 121 -13.65 -2.85 -5.21
CA VAL A 121 -15.03 -3.29 -4.97
C VAL A 121 -15.25 -4.56 -5.77
N LEU A 122 -15.52 -5.65 -5.07
CA LEU A 122 -15.90 -6.93 -5.66
C LEU A 122 -17.42 -7.02 -5.73
N GLU A 123 -17.94 -7.54 -6.83
CA GLU A 123 -19.36 -7.81 -7.05
C GLU A 123 -19.57 -9.29 -7.38
N GLN A 124 -20.60 -9.89 -6.78
CA GLN A 124 -21.09 -11.23 -7.05
C GLN A 124 -22.62 -11.23 -6.93
N ASP A 125 -23.33 -11.56 -8.01
CA ASP A 125 -24.80 -11.65 -8.06
C ASP A 125 -25.52 -10.37 -7.55
N GLY A 126 -24.96 -9.19 -7.84
CA GLY A 126 -25.50 -7.89 -7.39
C GLY A 126 -25.10 -7.47 -5.98
N TYR A 127 -24.43 -8.35 -5.20
CA TYR A 127 -23.90 -8.03 -3.87
C TYR A 127 -22.46 -7.54 -3.98
N ARG A 128 -22.11 -6.54 -3.17
CA ARG A 128 -20.79 -5.90 -3.21
C ARG A 128 -20.04 -6.04 -1.88
N LEU A 129 -18.73 -6.21 -1.98
CA LEU A 129 -17.82 -6.17 -0.84
C LEU A 129 -16.59 -5.34 -1.18
N ARG A 130 -16.21 -4.46 -0.26
CA ARG A 130 -14.95 -3.73 -0.36
C ARG A 130 -13.79 -4.61 0.10
N LEU A 131 -12.78 -4.72 -0.74
CA LEU A 131 -11.50 -5.34 -0.46
C LEU A 131 -10.45 -4.24 -0.35
N PHE A 132 -9.86 -4.04 0.84
CA PHE A 132 -8.76 -3.09 0.99
C PHE A 132 -7.43 -3.82 0.99
N ILE A 133 -6.56 -3.41 0.08
CA ILE A 133 -5.25 -3.99 -0.20
C ILE A 133 -4.21 -2.94 0.20
N PRO A 134 -3.60 -3.02 1.40
CA PRO A 134 -2.58 -2.07 1.80
C PRO A 134 -1.33 -2.16 0.90
N ASN A 135 -0.51 -1.11 0.91
CA ASN A 135 0.63 -0.97 -0.01
C ASN A 135 1.54 -2.21 -0.08
N ARG A 136 1.90 -2.74 1.10
CA ARG A 136 2.75 -3.93 1.21
C ARG A 136 2.12 -5.16 0.57
N GLN A 137 0.82 -5.35 0.76
CA GLN A 137 0.09 -6.49 0.22
C GLN A 137 -0.01 -6.35 -1.31
N MET A 138 -0.33 -5.18 -1.85
CA MET A 138 -0.39 -4.95 -3.30
C MET A 138 0.96 -5.28 -3.97
N ALA A 139 2.07 -4.94 -3.30
CA ALA A 139 3.41 -5.28 -3.75
C ALA A 139 3.71 -6.79 -3.84
N GLU A 140 2.86 -7.64 -3.26
CA GLU A 140 3.01 -9.10 -3.27
C GLU A 140 1.92 -9.84 -4.07
N VAL A 141 0.91 -9.14 -4.60
CA VAL A 141 -0.19 -9.78 -5.35
C VAL A 141 0.30 -10.32 -6.70
N PRO A 142 0.20 -11.63 -6.98
CA PRO A 142 0.48 -12.18 -8.30
C PRO A 142 -0.56 -11.74 -9.33
N GLY A 143 -0.12 -11.33 -10.52
CA GLY A 143 -1.02 -10.89 -11.60
C GLY A 143 -1.71 -9.55 -11.34
N ARG A 144 -1.22 -8.76 -10.38
CA ARG A 144 -1.78 -7.47 -9.96
C ARG A 144 -1.98 -6.49 -11.12
N GLU A 145 -1.15 -6.58 -12.15
CA GLU A 145 -1.24 -5.79 -13.37
C GLU A 145 -2.55 -6.01 -14.14
N GLY A 146 -3.32 -7.04 -13.79
CA GLY A 146 -4.65 -7.30 -14.31
C GLY A 146 -5.81 -6.82 -13.43
N ILE A 147 -5.54 -6.16 -12.30
CA ILE A 147 -6.58 -5.66 -11.38
C ILE A 147 -7.16 -4.36 -11.95
N TYR A 148 -8.24 -4.50 -12.70
CA TYR A 148 -9.03 -3.42 -13.27
C TYR A 148 -10.51 -3.79 -13.22
N PRO A 149 -11.43 -2.82 -13.35
CA PRO A 149 -12.84 -3.12 -13.57
C PRO A 149 -13.04 -4.18 -14.67
N GLY A 150 -13.83 -5.21 -14.38
CA GLY A 150 -14.03 -6.40 -15.22
C GLY A 150 -13.13 -7.60 -14.89
N ALA A 151 -12.09 -7.43 -14.08
CA ALA A 151 -11.26 -8.54 -13.60
C ALA A 151 -12.05 -9.44 -12.64
N THR A 152 -11.64 -10.70 -12.49
CA THR A 152 -12.18 -11.61 -11.46
C THR A 152 -11.10 -11.90 -10.44
N ILE A 153 -11.39 -11.66 -9.16
CA ILE A 153 -10.45 -11.84 -8.06
C ILE A 153 -11.05 -12.78 -7.04
N ARG A 154 -10.21 -13.70 -6.54
CA ARG A 154 -10.46 -14.46 -5.32
C ARG A 154 -9.54 -13.96 -4.22
N ALA A 155 -10.09 -13.58 -3.09
CA ALA A 155 -9.33 -13.01 -1.98
C ALA A 155 -9.68 -13.70 -0.66
N THR A 156 -8.68 -14.04 0.13
CA THR A 156 -8.82 -14.50 1.51
C THR A 156 -8.39 -13.40 2.46
N GLY A 157 -9.23 -13.05 3.43
CA GLY A 157 -8.93 -11.99 4.38
C GLY A 157 -9.79 -12.06 5.63
N VAL A 158 -9.51 -11.15 6.56
CA VAL A 158 -10.33 -10.94 7.75
C VAL A 158 -11.41 -9.93 7.41
N LEU A 159 -12.67 -10.27 7.67
CA LEU A 159 -13.78 -9.34 7.53
C LEU A 159 -13.75 -8.35 8.68
N THR A 160 -13.79 -7.06 8.38
CA THR A 160 -13.77 -5.96 9.36
C THR A 160 -14.91 -4.98 9.07
N ARG A 161 -15.08 -3.99 9.94
CA ARG A 161 -15.92 -2.83 9.68
C ARG A 161 -15.07 -1.58 9.63
N TYR A 162 -15.14 -0.85 8.54
CA TYR A 162 -14.51 0.46 8.39
C TYR A 162 -15.58 1.51 8.11
N ARG A 163 -15.73 2.48 9.02
CA ARG A 163 -16.76 3.53 8.95
C ARG A 163 -18.18 3.00 8.74
N GLY A 164 -18.51 1.85 9.35
CA GLY A 164 -19.82 1.22 9.27
C GLY A 164 -19.97 0.19 8.14
N GLU A 165 -19.09 0.21 7.14
CA GLU A 165 -19.13 -0.69 5.98
C GLU A 165 -18.29 -1.93 6.20
N LEU A 166 -18.74 -3.08 5.68
CA LEU A 166 -17.95 -4.31 5.68
C LEU A 166 -16.78 -4.21 4.70
N GLU A 167 -15.59 -4.60 5.17
CA GLU A 167 -14.36 -4.59 4.39
C GLU A 167 -13.60 -5.91 4.60
N LEU A 168 -13.05 -6.48 3.54
CA LEU A 168 -12.15 -7.62 3.63
C LEU A 168 -10.70 -7.14 3.63
N LEU A 169 -9.93 -7.59 4.63
CA LEU A 169 -8.51 -7.27 4.80
C LEU A 169 -7.61 -8.51 4.65
N PRO A 170 -7.01 -8.72 3.46
CA PRO A 170 -6.01 -9.75 3.24
C PRO A 170 -4.79 -9.52 4.14
N GLN A 171 -4.24 -10.60 4.70
CA GLN A 171 -3.07 -10.48 5.56
C GLN A 171 -1.77 -10.47 4.75
N ARG A 172 -1.77 -11.06 3.55
CA ARG A 172 -0.64 -11.09 2.61
C ARG A 172 -1.13 -10.85 1.18
N GLY A 173 -0.27 -10.34 0.30
CA GLY A 173 -0.65 -10.16 -1.11
C GLY A 173 -0.97 -11.48 -1.81
N ARG A 174 -0.28 -12.56 -1.44
CA ARG A 174 -0.54 -13.92 -1.94
C ARG A 174 -1.89 -14.51 -1.51
N ASP A 175 -2.60 -13.87 -0.57
CA ASP A 175 -3.98 -14.24 -0.22
C ASP A 175 -4.97 -13.73 -1.28
N ILE A 176 -4.50 -12.93 -2.25
CA ILE A 176 -5.27 -12.42 -3.38
C ILE A 176 -4.79 -13.12 -4.65
N LEU A 177 -5.75 -13.68 -5.39
CA LEU A 177 -5.53 -14.38 -6.65
C LEU A 177 -6.35 -13.69 -7.75
N VAL A 178 -5.66 -13.11 -8.72
CA VAL A 178 -6.29 -12.61 -9.94
C VAL A 178 -6.63 -13.82 -10.82
N ARG A 179 -7.91 -14.24 -10.83
CA ARG A 179 -8.41 -15.39 -11.57
C ARG A 179 -8.51 -15.09 -13.06
N LYS A 180 -8.96 -13.88 -13.38
CA LYS A 180 -9.03 -13.33 -14.73
C LYS A 180 -8.61 -11.87 -14.66
N GLY A 181 -7.43 -11.55 -15.20
CA GLY A 181 -6.96 -10.17 -15.31
C GLY A 181 -7.61 -9.45 -16.49
N VAL A 182 -7.69 -8.12 -16.39
CA VAL A 182 -8.15 -7.24 -17.46
C VAL A 182 -7.09 -6.18 -17.74
N ARG A 183 -6.99 -5.72 -18.99
CA ARG A 183 -6.23 -4.51 -19.33
C ARG A 183 -7.19 -3.33 -19.46
N PRO A 184 -6.82 -2.15 -18.94
CA PRO A 184 -7.68 -0.98 -19.06
C PRO A 184 -7.79 -0.59 -20.53
N ASP A 185 -8.99 -0.23 -20.96
CA ASP A 185 -9.15 0.52 -22.20
C ASP A 185 -8.63 1.94 -21.97
N ALA A 186 -7.66 2.32 -22.79
CA ALA A 186 -6.90 3.56 -22.66
C ALA A 186 -6.33 3.91 -24.04
N PRO A 187 -7.07 4.68 -24.86
CA PRO A 187 -6.59 5.10 -26.17
C PRO A 187 -5.33 5.95 -26.04
N LEU A 188 -4.39 5.76 -26.96
CA LEU A 188 -3.21 6.62 -27.07
C LEU A 188 -3.63 8.01 -27.55
N ARG A 189 -3.20 9.04 -26.83
CA ARG A 189 -3.48 10.46 -27.12
C ARG A 189 -2.18 11.26 -27.07
N SER A 190 -2.04 12.21 -27.99
CA SER A 190 -1.00 13.24 -27.89
C SER A 190 -1.33 14.19 -26.74
N ILE A 191 -0.32 14.64 -26.01
CA ILE A 191 -0.50 15.42 -24.78
C ILE A 191 -1.25 16.73 -25.04
N GLY A 192 -0.87 17.47 -26.08
CA GLY A 192 -1.52 18.72 -26.47
C GLY A 192 -2.95 18.58 -26.99
N SER A 193 -3.41 17.34 -27.26
CA SER A 193 -4.80 17.07 -27.67
C SER A 193 -5.78 16.93 -26.51
N LEU A 194 -5.28 16.88 -25.26
CA LEU A 194 -6.10 16.72 -24.07
C LEU A 194 -6.71 18.04 -23.65
N THR A 195 -8.00 18.02 -23.35
CA THR A 195 -8.81 19.20 -23.02
C THR A 195 -9.57 18.98 -21.71
N PRO A 196 -10.14 20.04 -21.11
CA PRO A 196 -11.07 19.89 -19.99
C PRO A 196 -12.24 18.94 -20.25
N GLY A 197 -12.68 18.79 -21.51
CA GLY A 197 -13.75 17.87 -21.90
C GLY A 197 -13.39 16.40 -21.77
N ASP A 198 -12.10 16.06 -21.70
CA ASP A 198 -11.62 14.69 -21.46
C ASP A 198 -11.69 14.30 -19.96
N GLN A 199 -12.11 15.20 -19.05
CA GLN A 199 -12.19 14.90 -17.62
C GLN A 199 -12.96 13.61 -17.34
N GLY A 200 -12.41 12.75 -16.50
CA GLY A 200 -13.02 11.46 -16.14
C GLY A 200 -12.54 10.31 -17.01
N THR A 201 -12.14 10.58 -18.26
CA THR A 201 -11.67 9.55 -19.19
C THR A 201 -10.31 8.99 -18.77
N ARG A 202 -10.06 7.73 -19.17
CA ARG A 202 -8.76 7.09 -19.04
C ARG A 202 -8.05 7.14 -20.39
N VAL A 203 -6.82 7.62 -20.41
CA VAL A 203 -6.01 7.76 -21.63
C VAL A 203 -4.62 7.19 -21.41
N ARG A 204 -3.95 6.87 -22.52
CA ARG A 204 -2.52 6.55 -22.57
C ARG A 204 -1.78 7.72 -23.22
N ILE A 205 -0.70 8.17 -22.62
CA ILE A 205 0.22 9.16 -23.21
C ILE A 205 1.64 8.58 -23.29
N ARG A 206 2.45 9.11 -24.20
CA ARG A 206 3.89 8.86 -24.28
C ARG A 206 4.63 10.18 -24.28
N GLY A 207 5.76 10.26 -23.61
CA GLY A 207 6.57 11.47 -23.57
C GLY A 207 7.83 11.33 -22.75
N GLU A 208 8.49 12.45 -22.51
CA GLU A 208 9.67 12.57 -21.67
C GLU A 208 9.32 13.32 -20.38
N VAL A 209 9.80 12.85 -19.24
CA VAL A 209 9.73 13.57 -17.97
C VAL A 209 10.71 14.75 -18.03
N VAL A 210 10.20 15.98 -18.13
CA VAL A 210 11.05 17.19 -18.19
C VAL A 210 11.23 17.86 -16.83
N GLU A 211 10.38 17.53 -15.86
CA GLU A 211 10.45 18.00 -14.48
C GLU A 211 9.89 16.93 -13.53
N ALA A 212 10.47 16.82 -12.34
CA ALA A 212 9.98 15.96 -11.26
C ALA A 212 10.15 16.69 -9.93
N GLY A 213 9.06 16.78 -9.14
CA GLY A 213 9.05 17.48 -7.87
C GLY A 213 8.19 16.76 -6.83
N ARG A 214 8.75 16.53 -5.64
CA ARG A 214 7.99 15.94 -4.52
C ARG A 214 7.07 16.97 -3.88
N PHE A 215 5.91 16.50 -3.41
CA PHE A 215 5.00 17.23 -2.55
C PHE A 215 4.56 16.33 -1.39
N SER A 216 3.80 16.88 -0.44
CA SER A 216 3.47 16.19 0.81
C SER A 216 2.72 14.86 0.66
N ALA A 217 2.06 14.63 -0.48
CA ALA A 217 1.28 13.42 -0.74
C ALA A 217 1.73 12.64 -1.98
N GLY A 218 2.88 12.97 -2.57
CA GLY A 218 3.43 12.20 -3.68
C GLY A 218 4.45 12.95 -4.54
N LEU A 219 4.47 12.62 -5.82
CA LEU A 219 5.38 13.17 -6.83
C LEU A 219 4.59 13.77 -7.99
N ARG A 220 4.91 15.02 -8.35
CA ARG A 220 4.42 15.67 -9.56
C ARG A 220 5.50 15.57 -10.62
N LEU A 221 5.14 15.01 -11.77
CA LEU A 221 5.96 15.02 -12.98
C LEU A 221 5.38 16.01 -13.98
N ILE A 222 6.24 16.63 -14.79
CA ILE A 222 5.81 17.22 -16.06
C ILE A 222 6.30 16.31 -17.17
N VAL A 223 5.35 15.78 -17.95
CA VAL A 223 5.64 14.92 -19.10
C VAL A 223 5.36 15.71 -20.36
N ARG A 224 6.29 15.69 -21.31
CA ARG A 224 6.21 16.44 -22.57
C ARG A 224 6.36 15.52 -23.78
N ASP A 225 5.58 15.78 -24.82
CA ASP A 225 5.78 15.27 -26.17
C ASP A 225 5.91 16.44 -27.16
N GLU A 226 5.88 16.17 -28.46
CA GLU A 226 5.98 17.21 -29.50
C GLU A 226 4.77 18.16 -29.54
N SER A 227 3.63 17.74 -28.98
CA SER A 227 2.36 18.48 -29.03
C SER A 227 2.11 19.33 -27.78
N GLY A 228 2.71 18.98 -26.64
CA GLY A 228 2.49 19.73 -25.40
C GLY A 228 3.12 19.10 -24.17
N ALA A 229 2.83 19.68 -23.00
CA ALA A 229 3.27 19.18 -21.70
C ALA A 229 2.08 19.07 -20.74
N LEU A 230 2.08 18.06 -19.88
CA LEU A 230 1.01 17.78 -18.94
C LEU A 230 1.57 17.37 -17.57
N PRO A 231 1.01 17.92 -16.48
CA PRO A 231 1.25 17.42 -15.14
C PRO A 231 0.74 15.99 -14.97
N VAL A 232 1.59 15.12 -14.44
CA VAL A 232 1.23 13.77 -14.02
C VAL A 232 1.41 13.68 -12.51
N ILE A 233 0.33 13.32 -11.80
CA ILE A 233 0.33 13.21 -10.34
C ILE A 233 0.44 11.75 -9.95
N LEU A 234 1.59 11.39 -9.38
CA LEU A 234 1.81 10.09 -8.75
C LEU A 234 1.59 10.24 -7.25
N TRP A 235 0.45 9.78 -6.75
CA TRP A 235 0.20 9.70 -5.31
C TRP A 235 1.20 8.75 -4.64
N GLU A 236 1.48 8.94 -3.35
CA GLU A 236 2.56 8.21 -2.65
C GLU A 236 2.49 6.68 -2.82
N ASN A 237 1.29 6.08 -2.75
CA ASN A 237 1.10 4.65 -2.97
C ASN A 237 1.55 4.18 -4.37
N VAL A 238 1.37 5.03 -5.39
CA VAL A 238 1.82 4.78 -6.76
C VAL A 238 3.31 5.11 -6.88
N ALA A 239 3.72 6.31 -6.47
CA ALA A 239 5.08 6.82 -6.60
C ALA A 239 6.12 5.93 -5.92
N ALA A 240 5.80 5.37 -4.75
CA ALA A 240 6.68 4.48 -3.99
C ALA A 240 6.95 3.14 -4.70
N MET A 241 6.06 2.72 -5.61
CA MET A 241 6.15 1.44 -6.31
C MET A 241 6.61 1.57 -7.77
N VAL A 242 6.57 2.77 -8.34
CA VAL A 242 7.12 3.06 -9.68
C VAL A 242 8.66 3.13 -9.60
N PRO A 243 9.41 2.48 -10.52
CA PRO A 243 10.88 2.54 -10.54
C PRO A 243 11.41 3.98 -10.63
N GLU A 244 12.51 4.31 -9.93
CA GLU A 244 13.12 5.66 -9.96
C GLU A 244 13.48 6.12 -11.37
N ARG A 245 14.05 5.22 -12.20
CA ARG A 245 14.35 5.45 -13.62
C ARG A 245 13.16 5.88 -14.49
N ALA A 246 11.92 5.72 -14.03
CA ALA A 246 10.72 6.13 -14.75
C ALA A 246 10.19 7.49 -14.27
N LYS A 247 10.74 8.03 -13.18
CA LYS A 247 10.31 9.26 -12.51
C LYS A 247 11.34 10.38 -12.62
N GLU A 248 12.57 10.05 -13.01
CA GLU A 248 13.66 10.99 -13.16
C GLU A 248 13.50 11.87 -14.41
N LYS A 249 14.01 13.10 -14.33
CA LYS A 249 14.09 13.99 -15.49
C LYS A 249 14.91 13.35 -16.61
N GLY A 250 14.44 13.46 -17.85
CA GLY A 250 15.01 12.84 -19.05
C GLY A 250 14.41 11.45 -19.37
N SER A 251 13.64 10.87 -18.45
CA SER A 251 13.08 9.52 -18.65
C SER A 251 11.98 9.54 -19.71
N ARG A 252 12.08 8.66 -20.72
CA ARG A 252 10.95 8.35 -21.59
C ARG A 252 9.97 7.46 -20.85
N VAL A 253 8.69 7.77 -20.97
CA VAL A 253 7.61 7.09 -20.25
C VAL A 253 6.39 6.87 -21.12
N GLU A 254 5.72 5.74 -20.91
CA GLU A 254 4.33 5.50 -21.30
C GLU A 254 3.48 5.48 -20.03
N ILE A 255 2.43 6.30 -19.99
CA ILE A 255 1.59 6.49 -18.81
C ILE A 255 0.13 6.28 -19.17
N ILE A 256 -0.53 5.37 -18.46
CA ILE A 256 -1.99 5.28 -18.43
C ILE A 256 -2.49 6.03 -17.20
N GLY A 257 -3.55 6.81 -17.33
CA GLY A 257 -4.14 7.47 -16.18
C GLY A 257 -5.49 8.08 -16.50
N GLN A 258 -6.15 8.55 -15.45
CA GLN A 258 -7.40 9.28 -15.58
C GLN A 258 -7.11 10.78 -15.71
N VAL A 259 -7.76 11.42 -16.68
CA VAL A 259 -7.74 12.87 -16.83
C VAL A 259 -8.57 13.50 -15.72
N ARG A 260 -7.99 14.48 -15.05
CA ARG A 260 -8.61 15.24 -13.97
C ARG A 260 -8.29 16.72 -14.12
N ILE A 261 -9.15 17.56 -13.55
CA ILE A 261 -8.89 18.98 -13.38
C ILE A 261 -8.74 19.22 -11.88
N TYR A 262 -7.64 19.83 -11.48
CA TYR A 262 -7.41 20.22 -10.09
C TYR A 262 -7.03 21.69 -10.06
N ARG A 263 -7.83 22.51 -9.35
CA ARG A 263 -7.65 23.98 -9.28
C ARG A 263 -7.49 24.64 -10.65
N GLY A 264 -8.22 24.14 -11.66
CA GLY A 264 -8.20 24.65 -13.03
C GLY A 264 -7.08 24.10 -13.92
N GLU A 265 -6.15 23.29 -13.38
CA GLU A 265 -5.07 22.66 -14.16
C GLU A 265 -5.47 21.25 -14.58
N LEU A 266 -5.35 20.94 -15.88
CA LEU A 266 -5.52 19.60 -16.41
C LEU A 266 -4.33 18.73 -15.99
N GLN A 267 -4.60 17.53 -15.50
CA GLN A 267 -3.57 16.60 -15.03
C GLN A 267 -3.97 15.15 -15.31
N LEU A 268 -2.97 14.29 -15.45
CA LEU A 268 -3.16 12.85 -15.58
C LEU A 268 -2.82 12.16 -14.25
N ILE A 269 -3.69 11.27 -13.79
CA ILE A 269 -3.51 10.53 -12.53
C ILE A 269 -3.54 9.03 -12.79
N PRO A 270 -2.37 8.35 -12.80
CA PRO A 270 -2.30 6.89 -12.74
C PRO A 270 -2.94 6.37 -11.44
N THR A 271 -3.72 5.30 -11.55
CA THR A 271 -4.39 4.66 -10.39
C THR A 271 -3.46 3.67 -9.69
N VAL A 272 -2.57 3.02 -10.45
CA VAL A 272 -1.73 1.90 -10.01
C VAL A 272 -0.33 2.01 -10.62
N PRO A 273 0.72 1.47 -9.96
CA PRO A 273 2.10 1.72 -10.37
C PRO A 273 2.49 1.14 -11.73
N TRP A 274 1.87 0.02 -12.16
CA TRP A 274 2.15 -0.59 -13.46
C TRP A 274 1.55 0.16 -14.65
N GLU A 275 0.86 1.28 -14.40
CA GLU A 275 0.44 2.23 -15.44
C GLU A 275 1.52 3.21 -15.85
N VAL A 276 2.61 3.30 -15.10
CA VAL A 276 3.78 4.12 -15.43
C VAL A 276 4.91 3.19 -15.83
N ARG A 277 5.35 3.27 -17.08
CA ARG A 277 6.38 2.38 -17.63
C ARG A 277 7.44 3.18 -18.35
N SER A 278 8.69 2.79 -18.20
CA SER A 278 9.75 3.16 -19.14
C SER A 278 9.72 2.13 -20.29
N PRO A 279 9.54 2.56 -21.55
CA PRO A 279 9.62 1.69 -22.71
C PRO A 279 11.02 1.12 -22.92
#